data_AF-A0A4U2Y967-F1
#
_entry.id   AF-A0A4U2Y967-F1
#
_cell.length_a   1.000
_cell.length_b   1.000
_cell.length_c   1.000
_cell.angle_alpha   90.00
_cell.angle_beta   90.00
_cell.angle_gamma   90.00
#
_symmetry.space_group_name_H-M   'P 1'
#
loop_
_entity.id
_entity.type
_entity.pdbx_description
1 polymer ?
#
loop_
_entity_poly.entity_id
_entity_poly.type
_entity_poly.pdbx_seq_one_letter_code
_entity_poly.pdbx_strand_id
1 'polypeptide(L)'
;MQEKTIHYGPEWCMQFSNEELYEYLITKFESNVDVLIKTLSEDDQEVEITSNIPIQFICFDGDIQDLFISFNGNQTSIFVKDEELMFIDESTKGSYTTSDTFGNVVYEGTLRNLTHAEMLTLFAEIITCFIGAIEVEIIEKEVPSDKQYKKYDYYKSHSYEINVQNNNSDRKKKVFENITISY
;
A
#
# COMPACT_ATOMS: atom_id res chain seq x y z
N MET A 1 0.33 28.32 7.13
CA MET A 1 0.13 27.42 5.98
C MET A 1 -1.30 26.93 6.09
N GLN A 2 -2.21 27.35 5.20
CA GLN A 2 -3.59 26.87 5.25
C GLN A 2 -3.58 25.41 4.81
N GLU A 3 -3.99 24.50 5.70
CA GLU A 3 -4.30 23.12 5.35
C GLU A 3 -5.37 23.17 4.24
N LYS A 4 -4.99 22.86 3.01
CA LYS A 4 -5.97 22.60 1.96
C LYS A 4 -6.68 21.31 2.36
N THR A 5 -7.88 21.42 2.93
CA THR A 5 -8.72 20.26 3.19
C THR A 5 -9.06 19.62 1.83
N ILE A 6 -8.55 18.42 1.60
CA ILE A 6 -8.86 17.63 0.41
C ILE A 6 -10.26 17.06 0.62
N HIS A 7 -11.09 17.10 -0.43
CA HIS A 7 -12.47 16.66 -0.33
C HIS A 7 -12.84 15.78 -1.53
N TYR A 8 -12.59 14.47 -1.38
CA TYR A 8 -13.00 13.43 -2.34
C TYR A 8 -14.53 13.26 -2.45
N GLY A 9 -15.28 13.80 -1.49
CA GLY A 9 -16.75 13.70 -1.51
C GLY A 9 -17.23 12.25 -1.49
N PRO A 10 -18.16 11.87 -2.39
CA PRO A 10 -18.67 10.51 -2.47
C PRO A 10 -17.73 9.53 -3.21
N GLU A 11 -16.74 10.04 -3.93
CA GLU A 11 -15.78 9.22 -4.69
C GLU A 11 -14.79 8.55 -3.73
N TRP A 12 -14.17 7.46 -4.20
CA TRP A 12 -13.12 6.79 -3.45
C TRP A 12 -11.79 7.52 -3.65
N CYS A 13 -11.00 7.62 -2.58
CA CYS A 13 -9.77 8.41 -2.58
C CYS A 13 -8.60 7.76 -3.33
N MET A 14 -8.69 6.48 -3.70
CA MET A 14 -7.60 5.74 -4.37
C MET A 14 -7.96 5.36 -5.81
N GLN A 15 -8.65 6.24 -6.53
CA GLN A 15 -8.93 6.10 -7.96
C GLN A 15 -7.87 6.86 -8.78
N PHE A 16 -6.78 6.18 -9.10
CA PHE A 16 -5.64 6.77 -9.79
C PHE A 16 -5.75 6.66 -11.31
N SER A 17 -5.30 7.67 -12.04
CA SER A 17 -5.06 7.55 -13.49
C SER A 17 -3.72 6.87 -13.78
N ASN A 18 -3.56 6.33 -14.99
CA ASN A 18 -2.26 5.80 -15.44
C ASN A 18 -1.16 6.89 -15.42
N GLU A 19 -1.51 8.16 -15.70
CA GLU A 19 -0.54 9.26 -15.62
C GLU A 19 -0.09 9.52 -14.19
N GLU A 20 -1.02 9.49 -13.22
CA GLU A 20 -0.69 9.66 -11.80
C GLU A 20 0.17 8.51 -11.28
N LEU A 21 -0.17 7.27 -11.63
CA LEU A 21 0.63 6.08 -11.30
C LEU A 21 2.05 6.20 -11.86
N TYR A 22 2.18 6.68 -13.10
CA TYR A 22 3.49 6.91 -13.68
C TYR A 22 4.26 8.01 -12.93
N GLU A 23 3.68 9.20 -12.84
CA GLU A 23 4.33 10.39 -12.31
C GLU A 23 4.72 10.24 -10.84
N TYR A 24 3.84 9.69 -10.00
CA TYR A 24 4.02 9.70 -8.55
C TYR A 24 4.53 8.39 -7.95
N LEU A 25 4.37 7.25 -8.65
CA LEU A 25 4.79 5.94 -8.15
C LEU A 25 5.92 5.33 -9.00
N ILE A 26 5.71 5.08 -10.29
CA ILE A 26 6.66 4.34 -11.14
C ILE A 26 8.01 5.07 -11.26
N THR A 27 8.00 6.38 -11.50
CA THR A 27 9.23 7.18 -11.66
C THR A 27 10.14 7.14 -10.42
N LYS A 28 9.61 6.79 -9.24
CA LYS A 28 10.42 6.64 -8.01
C LYS A 28 11.41 5.49 -8.09
N PHE A 29 11.19 4.53 -8.99
CA PHE A 29 11.99 3.31 -9.09
C PHE A 29 12.77 3.18 -10.39
N GLU A 30 12.59 4.06 -11.38
CA GLU A 30 13.26 3.97 -12.70
C GLU A 30 14.79 3.94 -12.63
N SER A 31 15.38 4.56 -11.60
CA SER A 31 16.84 4.57 -11.40
C SER A 31 17.35 3.38 -10.59
N ASN A 32 16.46 2.54 -10.05
CA ASN A 32 16.82 1.38 -9.25
C ASN A 32 16.95 0.14 -10.13
N VAL A 33 18.19 -0.32 -10.35
CA VAL A 33 18.50 -1.47 -11.19
C VAL A 33 17.99 -2.81 -10.64
N ASP A 34 17.66 -2.86 -9.35
CA ASP A 34 17.13 -4.06 -8.69
C ASP A 34 15.59 -4.16 -8.81
N VAL A 35 14.93 -3.16 -9.41
CA VAL A 35 13.48 -3.13 -9.62
C VAL A 35 13.16 -3.40 -11.09
N LEU A 36 12.28 -4.37 -11.32
CA LEU A 36 11.74 -4.69 -12.64
C LEU A 36 10.25 -4.38 -12.62
N ILE A 37 9.84 -3.35 -13.37
CA ILE A 37 8.45 -2.89 -13.37
C ILE A 37 7.66 -3.60 -14.45
N LYS A 38 6.51 -4.16 -14.06
CA LYS A 38 5.50 -4.68 -14.97
C LYS A 38 4.13 -4.13 -14.59
N THR A 39 3.40 -3.59 -15.54
CA THR A 39 2.07 -2.98 -15.36
C THR A 39 1.01 -3.90 -15.98
N LEU A 40 -0.04 -4.24 -15.22
CA LEU A 40 -1.06 -5.19 -15.66
C LEU A 40 -2.49 -4.62 -15.53
N SER A 41 -3.40 -5.08 -16.38
CA SER A 41 -4.84 -4.84 -16.28
C SER A 41 -5.49 -5.79 -15.26
N GLU A 42 -6.81 -5.66 -15.05
CA GLU A 42 -7.62 -6.57 -14.24
C GLU A 42 -7.55 -8.04 -14.70
N ASP A 43 -7.34 -8.28 -16.00
CA ASP A 43 -7.27 -9.61 -16.61
C ASP A 43 -5.83 -10.14 -16.71
N ASP A 44 -4.92 -9.62 -15.88
CA ASP A 44 -3.48 -9.95 -15.85
C ASP A 44 -2.76 -9.77 -17.20
N GLN A 45 -3.29 -8.92 -18.08
CA GLN A 45 -2.65 -8.59 -19.35
C GLN A 45 -1.70 -7.42 -19.16
N GLU A 46 -0.53 -7.47 -19.81
CA GLU A 46 0.41 -6.36 -19.77
C GLU A 46 -0.17 -5.10 -20.43
N VAL A 47 -0.02 -3.98 -19.73
CA VAL A 47 -0.60 -2.69 -20.10
C VAL A 47 0.52 -1.67 -20.27
N GLU A 48 0.60 -1.03 -21.42
CA GLU A 48 1.47 0.12 -21.59
C GLU A 48 0.91 1.32 -20.80
N ILE A 49 1.79 2.07 -20.11
CA ILE A 49 1.44 3.26 -19.33
C ILE A 49 0.64 4.29 -20.15
N THR A 50 0.98 4.45 -21.44
CA THR A 50 0.32 5.40 -22.35
C THR A 50 -1.00 4.89 -22.91
N SER A 51 -1.40 3.66 -22.59
CA SER A 51 -2.66 3.10 -23.06
C SER A 51 -3.84 3.64 -22.25
N ASN A 52 -5.04 3.52 -22.82
CA ASN A 52 -6.29 3.86 -22.14
C ASN A 52 -6.84 2.71 -21.28
N ILE A 53 -6.12 1.59 -21.19
CA ILE A 53 -6.52 0.46 -20.34
C ILE A 53 -6.07 0.80 -18.91
N PRO A 54 -6.97 0.77 -17.91
CA PRO A 54 -6.59 1.03 -16.53
C PRO A 54 -5.55 0.02 -16.04
N ILE A 55 -4.47 0.52 -15.44
CA ILE A 55 -3.53 -0.30 -14.71
C ILE A 55 -4.17 -0.67 -13.36
N GLN A 56 -4.31 -1.97 -13.10
CA GLN A 56 -4.81 -2.48 -11.83
C GLN A 56 -3.71 -3.08 -10.96
N PHE A 57 -2.60 -3.52 -11.56
CA PHE A 57 -1.45 -4.05 -10.83
C PHE A 57 -0.14 -3.46 -11.33
N ILE A 58 0.79 -3.23 -10.40
CA ILE A 58 2.17 -2.89 -10.72
C ILE A 58 3.09 -3.84 -9.93
N CYS A 59 3.82 -4.70 -10.64
CA CYS A 59 4.84 -5.57 -10.08
C CYS A 59 6.18 -4.84 -10.07
N PHE A 60 6.98 -5.05 -9.03
CA PHE A 60 8.30 -4.43 -8.82
C PHE A 60 9.46 -5.41 -8.94
N ASP A 61 9.17 -6.70 -9.16
CA ASP A 61 10.11 -7.79 -9.39
C ASP A 61 9.82 -8.55 -10.70
N GLY A 62 9.15 -7.87 -11.64
CA GLY A 62 8.87 -8.35 -12.98
C GLY A 62 7.91 -9.54 -12.99
N ASP A 63 8.33 -10.63 -13.61
CA ASP A 63 7.51 -11.85 -13.75
C ASP A 63 7.48 -12.72 -12.49
N ILE A 64 8.29 -12.40 -11.46
CA ILE A 64 8.28 -13.12 -10.18
C ILE A 64 6.96 -12.83 -9.45
N GLN A 65 6.53 -11.56 -9.45
CA GLN A 65 5.29 -11.08 -8.83
C GLN A 65 5.18 -11.40 -7.33
N ASP A 66 6.31 -11.49 -6.64
CA ASP A 66 6.36 -11.58 -5.18
C ASP A 66 6.32 -10.20 -4.52
N LEU A 67 6.48 -9.10 -5.28
CA LEU A 67 6.31 -7.74 -4.78
C LEU A 67 5.49 -6.92 -5.78
N PHE A 68 4.22 -6.69 -5.46
CA PHE A 68 3.32 -5.93 -6.32
C PHE A 68 2.30 -5.12 -5.52
N ILE A 69 1.71 -4.12 -6.17
CA ILE A 69 0.60 -3.34 -5.65
C ILE A 69 -0.62 -3.53 -6.54
N SER A 70 -1.80 -3.66 -5.94
CA SER A 70 -3.09 -3.74 -6.62
C SER A 70 -3.98 -2.56 -6.24
N PHE A 71 -4.77 -2.09 -7.20
CA PHE A 71 -5.70 -0.97 -7.04
C PHE A 71 -7.14 -1.43 -7.28
N ASN A 72 -8.05 -1.10 -6.35
CA ASN A 72 -9.48 -1.41 -6.48
C ASN A 72 -10.37 -0.18 -6.16
N GLY A 73 -9.78 1.02 -6.19
CA GLY A 73 -10.47 2.28 -5.92
C GLY A 73 -10.79 2.51 -4.43
N ASN A 74 -11.55 1.63 -3.80
CA ASN A 74 -11.87 1.67 -2.36
C ASN A 74 -10.83 0.98 -1.47
N GLN A 75 -9.99 0.14 -2.07
CA GLN A 75 -8.87 -0.54 -1.44
C GLN A 75 -7.67 -0.50 -2.38
N THR A 76 -6.49 -0.32 -1.82
CA THR A 76 -5.21 -0.61 -2.45
C THR A 76 -4.50 -1.62 -1.59
N SER A 77 -3.83 -2.61 -2.18
CA SER A 77 -3.09 -3.62 -1.43
C SER A 77 -1.66 -3.73 -1.95
N ILE A 78 -0.69 -3.78 -1.05
CA ILE A 78 0.70 -4.13 -1.38
C ILE A 78 0.92 -5.57 -0.93
N PHE A 79 1.28 -6.42 -1.88
CA PHE A 79 1.61 -7.82 -1.64
C PHE A 79 3.13 -7.98 -1.63
N VAL A 80 3.62 -8.68 -0.61
CA VAL A 80 5.02 -9.09 -0.51
C VAL A 80 5.09 -10.55 -0.09
N LYS A 81 5.56 -11.43 -0.98
CA LYS A 81 5.47 -12.88 -0.84
C LYS A 81 4.00 -13.29 -0.61
N ASP A 82 3.72 -14.00 0.47
CA ASP A 82 2.38 -14.44 0.85
C ASP A 82 1.64 -13.44 1.75
N GLU A 83 2.22 -12.26 2.01
CA GLU A 83 1.68 -11.26 2.94
C GLU A 83 0.99 -10.08 2.23
N GLU A 84 -0.11 -9.60 2.80
CA GLU A 84 -0.90 -8.48 2.27
C GLU A 84 -0.92 -7.29 3.25
N LEU A 85 -0.56 -6.10 2.74
CA LEU A 85 -0.76 -4.82 3.39
C LEU A 85 -1.96 -4.12 2.75
N MET A 86 -3.05 -3.95 3.49
CA MET A 86 -4.30 -3.35 3.05
C MET A 86 -4.39 -1.86 3.41
N PHE A 87 -4.73 -1.05 2.42
CA PHE A 87 -5.07 0.36 2.55
C PHE A 87 -6.53 0.52 2.15
N ILE A 88 -7.38 0.91 3.09
CA ILE A 88 -8.84 0.92 2.91
C ILE A 88 -9.36 2.35 3.05
N ASP A 89 -10.11 2.81 2.05
CA ASP A 89 -10.80 4.09 2.08
C ASP A 89 -11.75 4.18 3.29
N GLU A 90 -11.67 5.28 4.06
CA GLU A 90 -12.44 5.41 5.30
C GLU A 90 -13.96 5.43 5.11
N SER A 91 -14.48 5.76 3.91
CA SER A 91 -15.91 5.66 3.61
C SER A 91 -16.41 4.23 3.54
N THR A 92 -15.53 3.28 3.19
CA THR A 92 -15.86 1.87 3.04
C THR A 92 -15.32 1.01 4.17
N LYS A 93 -14.44 1.51 5.05
CA LYS A 93 -13.98 0.76 6.23
C LYS A 93 -15.13 0.11 7.04
N GLY A 94 -16.31 0.74 7.06
CA GLY A 94 -17.50 0.20 7.72
C GLY A 94 -18.14 -1.04 7.09
N SER A 95 -17.71 -1.48 5.92
CA SER A 95 -18.15 -2.74 5.30
C SER A 95 -17.18 -3.91 5.49
N TYR A 96 -16.00 -3.67 6.07
CA TYR A 96 -15.01 -4.71 6.32
C TYR A 96 -15.27 -5.40 7.65
N THR A 97 -15.21 -6.72 7.65
CA THR A 97 -15.36 -7.57 8.81
C THR A 97 -14.00 -8.08 9.29
N THR A 98 -14.00 -8.70 10.48
CA THR A 98 -12.80 -9.38 10.99
C THR A 98 -12.32 -10.47 10.03
N SER A 99 -13.20 -11.16 9.29
CA SER A 99 -12.76 -12.16 8.30
C SER A 99 -12.10 -11.56 7.07
N ASP A 100 -12.50 -10.34 6.67
CA ASP A 100 -11.91 -9.67 5.50
C ASP A 100 -10.50 -9.12 5.79
N THR A 101 -10.17 -8.93 7.07
CA THR A 101 -8.90 -8.36 7.54
C THR A 101 -8.02 -9.39 8.25
N PHE A 102 -8.49 -10.62 8.40
CA PHE A 102 -7.80 -11.65 9.18
C PHE A 102 -6.48 -12.06 8.51
N GLY A 103 -5.38 -11.93 9.24
CA GLY A 103 -4.04 -12.25 8.74
C GLY A 103 -3.38 -11.13 7.94
N ASN A 104 -4.12 -10.06 7.63
CA ASN A 104 -3.62 -8.95 6.82
C ASN A 104 -3.13 -7.79 7.68
N VAL A 105 -2.17 -7.03 7.16
CA VAL A 105 -1.71 -5.78 7.78
C VAL A 105 -2.62 -4.65 7.34
N VAL A 106 -3.48 -4.15 8.24
CA VAL A 106 -4.37 -3.03 7.92
C VAL A 106 -3.73 -1.70 8.29
N TYR A 107 -3.60 -0.79 7.33
CA TYR A 107 -3.15 0.58 7.58
C TYR A 107 -4.26 1.43 8.23
N GLU A 108 -3.91 2.08 9.33
CA GLU A 108 -4.87 2.85 10.16
C GLU A 108 -4.67 4.37 10.09
N GLY A 109 -3.82 4.84 9.17
CA GLY A 109 -3.74 6.27 8.84
C GLY A 109 -4.98 6.80 8.12
N THR A 110 -5.05 8.12 7.97
CA THR A 110 -6.16 8.79 7.27
C THR A 110 -5.80 9.11 5.81
N LEU A 111 -6.20 8.25 4.89
CA LEU A 111 -5.94 8.36 3.44
C LEU A 111 -6.69 9.53 2.81
N ARG A 112 -7.94 9.77 3.21
CA ARG A 112 -8.75 10.89 2.68
C ARG A 112 -8.22 12.29 2.98
N ASN A 113 -7.20 12.41 3.83
CA ASN A 113 -6.49 13.67 4.08
C ASN A 113 -5.28 13.88 3.16
N LEU A 114 -4.95 12.90 2.33
CA LEU A 114 -3.81 12.90 1.42
C LEU A 114 -4.27 13.12 -0.02
N THR A 115 -3.46 13.80 -0.83
CA THR A 115 -3.62 13.86 -2.28
C THR A 115 -3.24 12.53 -2.92
N HIS A 116 -3.61 12.30 -4.18
CA HIS A 116 -3.12 11.14 -4.94
C HIS A 116 -1.59 11.08 -4.96
N ALA A 117 -0.91 12.21 -5.15
CA ALA A 117 0.55 12.29 -5.11
C ALA A 117 1.13 11.86 -3.75
N GLU A 118 0.52 12.28 -2.64
CA GLU A 118 0.95 11.90 -1.29
C GLU A 118 0.67 10.42 -0.99
N MET A 119 -0.47 9.88 -1.41
CA MET A 119 -0.78 8.44 -1.27
C MET A 119 0.17 7.57 -2.08
N LEU A 120 0.38 7.90 -3.36
CA LEU A 120 1.30 7.17 -4.22
C LEU A 120 2.76 7.28 -3.73
N THR A 121 3.14 8.42 -3.15
CA THR A 121 4.45 8.55 -2.47
C THR A 121 4.54 7.68 -1.22
N LEU A 122 3.50 7.63 -0.38
CA LEU A 122 3.43 6.74 0.77
C LEU A 122 3.60 5.28 0.34
N PHE A 123 2.88 4.84 -0.70
CA PHE A 123 3.01 3.47 -1.22
C PHE A 123 4.42 3.21 -1.75
N ALA A 124 5.00 4.14 -2.50
CA ALA A 124 6.38 4.03 -2.98
C ALA A 124 7.38 3.87 -1.83
N GLU A 125 7.22 4.63 -0.74
CA GLU A 125 8.08 4.53 0.42
C GLU A 125 7.96 3.18 1.16
N ILE A 126 6.76 2.60 1.20
CA ILE A 126 6.50 1.28 1.77
C ILE A 126 7.11 0.20 0.87
N ILE A 127 6.84 0.23 -0.44
CA ILE A 127 7.42 -0.71 -1.43
C ILE A 127 8.95 -0.69 -1.37
N THR A 128 9.56 0.48 -1.21
CA THR A 128 11.02 0.61 -1.06
C THR A 128 11.57 -0.22 0.10
N CYS A 129 10.79 -0.43 1.16
CA CYS A 129 11.22 -1.25 2.31
C CYS A 129 11.31 -2.74 1.97
N PHE A 130 10.66 -3.19 0.89
CA PHE A 130 10.57 -4.60 0.51
C PHE A 130 11.41 -4.96 -0.72
N ILE A 131 12.07 -4.01 -1.36
CA ILE A 131 12.95 -4.29 -2.51
C ILE A 131 14.08 -5.23 -2.07
N GLY A 132 14.21 -6.36 -2.77
CA GLY A 132 15.19 -7.40 -2.46
C GLY A 132 14.88 -8.22 -1.21
N ALA A 133 13.63 -8.19 -0.71
CA ALA A 133 13.20 -9.02 0.41
C ALA A 133 13.33 -10.51 0.09
N ILE A 134 13.95 -11.23 1.02
CA ILE A 134 14.10 -12.69 1.02
C ILE A 134 13.01 -13.32 1.88
N GLU A 135 12.75 -12.74 3.04
CA GLU A 135 11.76 -13.19 4.02
C GLU A 135 11.12 -11.96 4.68
N VAL A 136 9.84 -12.08 5.00
CA VAL A 136 9.05 -11.05 5.69
C VAL A 136 8.37 -11.72 6.87
N GLU A 137 8.60 -11.20 8.07
CA GLU A 137 7.94 -11.62 9.30
C GLU A 137 7.07 -10.47 9.81
N ILE A 138 5.80 -10.77 10.11
CA ILE A 138 4.84 -9.79 10.61
C ILE A 138 4.45 -10.16 12.04
N ILE A 139 4.64 -9.20 12.95
CA ILE A 139 4.23 -9.31 14.34
C ILE A 139 3.07 -8.35 14.58
N GLU A 140 1.88 -8.92 14.76
CA GLU A 140 0.67 -8.19 15.15
C GLU A 140 0.64 -7.94 16.66
N LYS A 141 0.24 -6.73 17.07
CA LYS A 141 0.11 -6.34 18.49
C LYS A 141 -1.21 -5.63 18.74
N GLU A 142 -1.87 -6.01 19.82
CA GLU A 142 -3.07 -5.32 20.30
C GLU A 142 -2.78 -3.86 20.62
N VAL A 143 -3.65 -2.95 20.15
CA VAL A 143 -3.60 -1.54 20.52
C VAL A 143 -4.59 -1.24 21.65
N PRO A 144 -4.25 -0.32 22.57
CA PRO A 144 -5.16 0.16 23.60
C PRO A 144 -6.50 0.61 23.03
N SER A 145 -7.59 0.35 23.77
CA SER A 145 -8.96 0.60 23.30
C SER A 145 -9.25 2.06 22.98
N ASP A 146 -8.50 3.01 23.54
CA ASP A 146 -8.59 4.45 23.23
C ASP A 146 -7.96 4.83 21.87
N LYS A 147 -7.13 3.96 21.30
CA LYS A 147 -6.47 4.15 19.99
C LYS A 147 -7.09 3.35 18.85
N GLN A 148 -8.11 2.54 19.12
CA GLN A 148 -8.82 1.77 18.09
C GLN A 148 -9.66 2.70 17.22
N TYR A 149 -9.81 2.35 15.94
CA TYR A 149 -10.69 3.08 15.04
C TYR A 149 -12.16 2.82 15.40
N LYS A 150 -12.73 3.65 16.28
CA LYS A 150 -14.07 3.41 16.87
C LYS A 150 -15.26 3.74 15.98
N LYS A 151 -15.03 4.34 14.81
CA LYS A 151 -16.15 4.78 13.96
C LYS A 151 -16.95 3.58 13.45
N TYR A 152 -16.27 2.45 13.21
CA TYR A 152 -16.86 1.21 12.73
C TYR A 152 -16.25 0.02 13.51
N ASP A 153 -17.04 -0.65 14.34
CA ASP A 153 -16.58 -1.70 15.28
C ASP A 153 -16.63 -3.11 14.66
N TYR A 154 -16.25 -3.25 13.38
CA TYR A 154 -16.41 -4.49 12.61
C TYR A 154 -15.11 -5.31 12.49
N TYR A 155 -13.96 -4.68 12.72
CA TYR A 155 -12.67 -5.33 12.89
C TYR A 155 -11.84 -4.59 13.95
N LYS A 156 -10.88 -5.27 14.58
CA LYS A 156 -9.99 -4.67 15.57
C LYS A 156 -8.78 -4.05 14.87
N SER A 157 -8.50 -2.80 15.18
CA SER A 157 -7.23 -2.18 14.80
C SER A 157 -6.08 -2.83 15.56
N HIS A 158 -4.94 -3.00 14.89
CA HIS A 158 -3.70 -3.48 15.49
C HIS A 158 -2.53 -2.56 15.13
N SER A 159 -1.41 -2.72 15.84
CA SER A 159 -0.12 -2.20 15.42
C SER A 159 0.73 -3.35 14.93
N TYR A 160 1.57 -3.09 13.91
CA TYR A 160 2.34 -4.11 13.22
C TYR A 160 3.84 -3.78 13.28
N GLU A 161 4.64 -4.77 13.61
CA GLU A 161 6.09 -4.74 13.38
C GLU A 161 6.42 -5.73 12.27
N ILE A 162 6.98 -5.21 11.19
CA ILE A 162 7.37 -5.98 10.01
C ILE A 162 8.90 -6.04 9.98
N ASN A 163 9.45 -7.25 10.03
CA ASN A 163 10.87 -7.50 9.88
C ASN A 163 11.13 -8.04 8.48
N VAL A 164 11.86 -7.28 7.67
CA VAL A 164 12.29 -7.68 6.35
C VAL A 164 13.72 -8.20 6.45
N GLN A 165 13.94 -9.41 5.96
CA GLN A 165 15.28 -9.95 5.73
C GLN A 165 15.64 -9.71 4.27
N ASN A 166 16.80 -9.09 4.03
CA ASN A 166 17.36 -8.89 2.71
C ASN A 166 18.90 -8.98 2.78
N ASN A 167 19.58 -8.80 1.66
CA ASN A 167 21.04 -8.85 1.59
C ASN A 167 21.74 -7.53 1.99
N ASN A 168 20.99 -6.50 2.41
CA ASN A 168 21.58 -5.23 2.81
C ASN A 168 22.20 -5.33 4.20
N SER A 169 23.45 -4.87 4.33
CA SER A 169 24.15 -4.86 5.62
C SER A 169 23.63 -3.78 6.58
N ASP A 170 23.06 -2.70 6.05
CA ASP A 170 22.65 -1.53 6.81
C ASP A 170 21.14 -1.57 7.06
N ARG A 171 20.73 -2.13 8.21
CA ARG A 171 19.33 -2.13 8.63
C ARG A 171 18.83 -0.70 8.87
N LYS A 172 17.71 -0.37 8.23
CA LYS A 172 16.92 0.85 8.38
C LYS A 172 15.61 0.53 9.09
N LYS A 173 14.96 1.59 9.57
CA LYS A 173 13.65 1.52 10.20
C LYS A 173 12.80 2.68 9.71
N LYS A 174 11.58 2.39 9.27
CA LYS A 174 10.56 3.37 8.94
C LYS A 174 9.28 3.10 9.72
N VAL A 175 8.52 4.16 9.96
CA VAL A 175 7.25 4.11 10.70
C VAL A 175 6.19 4.80 9.85
N PHE A 176 5.08 4.11 9.62
CA PHE A 176 3.91 4.55 8.87
C PHE A 176 2.68 4.33 9.76
N GLU A 177 2.30 5.35 10.53
CA GLU A 177 1.17 5.28 11.48
C GLU A 177 1.27 4.09 12.44
N ASN A 178 0.44 3.05 12.24
CA ASN A 178 0.41 1.84 13.05
C ASN A 178 1.38 0.74 12.59
N ILE A 179 2.13 0.95 11.50
CA ILE A 179 3.06 -0.03 10.91
C ILE A 179 4.50 0.45 11.11
N THR A 180 5.35 -0.44 11.61
CA THR A 180 6.79 -0.22 11.71
C THR A 180 7.51 -1.26 10.88
N ILE A 181 8.32 -0.83 9.91
CA ILE A 181 9.07 -1.72 9.02
C ILE A 181 10.57 -1.59 9.31
N SER A 182 11.22 -2.70 9.62
CA SER A 182 12.68 -2.81 9.77
C SER A 182 13.22 -3.63 8.61
N TYR A 183 14.10 -3.04 7.79
CA TYR A 183 14.55 -3.60 6.50
C TYR A 183 15.99 -3.24 6.19
#